data_AF-K4L257-F1
#
_entry.id   AF-K4L257-F1
#
_cell.length_a   1.000
_cell.length_b   1.000
_cell.length_c   1.000
_cell.angle_alpha   90.00
_cell.angle_beta   90.00
_cell.angle_gamma   90.00
#
_symmetry.space_group_name_H-M   'P 1'
#
loop_
_entity.id
_entity.type
_entity.pdbx_description
1 polymer ?
#
loop_
_entity_poly.entity_id
_entity_poly.type
_entity_poly.pdbx_seq_one_letter_code
_entity_poly.pdbx_strand_id
1 'polypeptide(L)'
;MTLAACLLGFGALNIALALALALAAVFGLFSPPASGLWFYLILQMVLGAALAFCGRQIRAGKDLGHKAFPAVCVAYGLFLLMVWRWVDA
;
A
#
# COMPACT_ATOMS: atom_id res chain seq x y z
N MET A 1 -1.23 -7.76 -20.30
CA MET A 1 -1.75 -6.90 -19.21
C MET A 1 -0.81 -5.71 -19.07
N THR A 2 -1.30 -4.47 -19.08
CA THR A 2 -0.45 -3.26 -19.04
C THR A 2 0.01 -2.94 -17.62
N LEU A 3 1.22 -2.41 -17.45
CA LEU A 3 1.79 -1.99 -16.14
C LEU A 3 0.81 -1.15 -15.32
N ALA A 4 0.09 -0.25 -15.97
CA ALA A 4 -0.94 0.59 -15.34
C ALA A 4 -2.07 -0.23 -14.69
N ALA A 5 -2.55 -1.30 -15.34
CA ALA A 5 -3.59 -2.16 -14.79
C ALA A 5 -3.09 -2.92 -13.56
N CYS A 6 -1.83 -3.39 -13.58
CA CYS A 6 -1.21 -4.01 -12.40
C CYS A 6 -1.13 -3.04 -11.22
N LEU A 7 -0.72 -1.78 -11.45
CA LEU A 7 -0.61 -0.78 -10.39
C LEU A 7 -1.96 -0.40 -9.79
N LEU A 8 -2.99 -0.30 -10.62
CA LEU A 8 -4.36 -0.07 -10.18
C LEU A 8 -4.87 -1.23 -9.32
N GLY A 9 -4.72 -2.47 -9.82
CA GLY A 9 -5.17 -3.66 -9.11
C GLY A 9 -4.43 -3.86 -7.80
N PHE A 10 -3.10 -3.74 -7.81
CA PHE A 10 -2.27 -3.93 -6.63
C PHE A 10 -2.45 -2.82 -5.59
N GLY A 11 -2.62 -1.57 -6.04
CA GLY A 11 -2.95 -0.45 -5.16
C GLY A 11 -4.33 -0.62 -4.49
N ALA A 12 -5.34 -1.02 -5.26
CA ALA A 12 -6.67 -1.30 -4.74
C ALA A 12 -6.69 -2.48 -3.75
N LEU A 13 -5.96 -3.55 -4.05
CA LEU A 13 -5.82 -4.71 -3.17
C LEU A 13 -5.19 -4.32 -1.83
N ASN A 14 -4.16 -3.47 -1.84
CA ASN A 14 -3.53 -3.00 -0.61
C ASN A 14 -4.48 -2.18 0.26
N ILE A 15 -5.26 -1.28 -0.34
CA ILE A 15 -6.26 -0.50 0.39
C ILE A 15 -7.32 -1.44 0.98
N ALA A 16 -7.84 -2.37 0.18
CA ALA A 16 -8.85 -3.32 0.62
C ALA A 16 -8.35 -4.19 1.79
N LEU A 17 -7.10 -4.67 1.71
CA LEU A 17 -6.48 -5.46 2.76
C LEU A 17 -6.27 -4.65 4.04
N ALA A 18 -5.76 -3.42 3.93
CA ALA A 18 -5.58 -2.54 5.08
C ALA A 18 -6.93 -2.21 5.75
N LEU A 19 -7.99 -1.99 4.95
CA LEU A 19 -9.34 -1.74 5.45
C LEU A 19 -9.91 -2.98 6.16
N ALA A 20 -9.76 -4.17 5.56
CA ALA A 20 -10.21 -5.43 6.14
C ALA A 20 -9.52 -5.72 7.47
N LEU A 21 -8.20 -5.51 7.55
CA LEU A 21 -7.44 -5.65 8.79
C LEU A 21 -7.81 -4.60 9.84
N ALA A 22 -8.04 -3.35 9.44
CA ALA A 22 -8.54 -2.31 10.32
C ALA A 22 -9.89 -2.69 10.94
N LEU A 23 -10.84 -3.13 10.11
CA LEU A 23 -12.16 -3.58 10.57
C LEU A 23 -12.03 -4.79 11.49
N ALA A 24 -11.22 -5.77 11.14
CA ALA A 24 -11.00 -6.95 11.97
C ALA A 24 -10.40 -6.58 13.34
N ALA A 25 -9.52 -5.59 13.40
CA ALA A 25 -8.99 -5.07 14.66
C ALA A 25 -10.06 -4.32 15.48
N VAL A 26 -10.90 -3.48 14.85
CA VAL A 26 -12.00 -2.76 15.52
C VAL A 26 -13.03 -3.73 16.11
N PHE A 27 -13.35 -4.80 15.40
CA PHE A 27 -14.29 -5.83 15.86
C PHE A 27 -13.67 -6.87 16.80
N GLY A 28 -12.38 -6.71 17.17
CA GLY A 28 -11.71 -7.62 18.12
C GLY A 28 -11.50 -9.04 17.58
N LEU A 29 -11.51 -9.23 16.25
CA LEU A 29 -11.26 -10.54 15.63
C LEU A 29 -9.81 -11.01 15.82
N PHE A 30 -8.91 -10.09 16.15
CA PHE A 30 -7.56 -10.39 16.61
C PHE A 30 -7.06 -9.29 17.55
N SER A 31 -6.15 -9.64 18.47
CA SER A 31 -5.43 -8.65 19.27
C SER A 31 -4.12 -8.29 18.55
N PRO A 32 -3.95 -7.05 18.05
CA PRO A 32 -2.70 -6.65 17.45
C PRO A 32 -1.56 -6.74 18.48
N PRO A 33 -0.45 -7.42 18.17
CA PRO A 33 0.63 -7.60 19.13
C PRO A 33 1.44 -6.32 19.43
N ALA A 34 1.15 -5.18 18.78
CA ALA A 34 1.98 -3.99 18.89
C ALA A 34 1.21 -2.66 18.80
N SER A 35 1.73 -1.65 19.52
CA SER A 35 1.31 -0.24 19.53
C SER A 35 1.48 0.51 18.19
N GLY A 36 1.94 -0.18 17.13
CA GLY A 36 2.18 0.39 15.80
C GLY A 36 1.18 -0.02 14.71
N LEU A 37 0.24 -0.96 14.95
CA LEU A 37 -0.64 -1.50 13.90
C LEU A 37 -1.30 -0.40 13.06
N TRP A 38 -1.92 0.58 13.73
CA TRP A 38 -2.64 1.65 13.06
C TRP A 38 -1.75 2.49 12.14
N PHE A 39 -0.50 2.72 12.53
CA PHE A 39 0.47 3.40 11.70
C PHE A 39 0.77 2.61 10.42
N TYR A 40 1.02 1.30 10.54
CA TYR A 40 1.26 0.44 9.38
C TYR A 40 0.06 0.35 8.44
N LEU A 41 -1.16 0.26 8.98
CA LEU A 41 -2.39 0.25 8.18
C LEU A 41 -2.60 1.56 7.42
N ILE A 42 -2.34 2.70 8.07
CA ILE A 42 -2.39 4.02 7.40
C ILE A 42 -1.33 4.09 6.30
N LEU A 43 -0.09 3.67 6.59
CA LEU A 43 0.99 3.69 5.62
C LEU A 43 0.68 2.81 4.40
N GLN A 44 0.11 1.62 4.63
CA GLN A 44 -0.32 0.70 3.59
C GLN A 44 -1.43 1.31 2.72
N MET A 45 -2.41 2.00 3.32
CA MET A 45 -3.43 2.72 2.57
C MET A 45 -2.85 3.85 1.72
N VAL A 46 -1.92 4.65 2.26
CA VAL A 46 -1.26 5.74 1.53
C VAL A 46 -0.45 5.20 0.35
N LEU A 47 0.30 4.12 0.55
CA LEU A 47 1.06 3.45 -0.51
C LEU A 47 0.15 2.85 -1.58
N GLY A 48 -0.93 2.18 -1.18
CA GLY A 48 -1.94 1.67 -2.10
C GLY A 48 -2.59 2.78 -2.93
N ALA A 49 -2.90 3.92 -2.31
CA ALA A 49 -3.43 5.10 -3.00
C ALA A 49 -2.42 5.70 -3.98
N ALA A 50 -1.13 5.77 -3.61
CA ALA A 50 -0.07 6.25 -4.48
C ALA A 50 0.14 5.35 -5.70
N LEU A 51 0.10 4.02 -5.52
CA LEU A 51 0.15 3.03 -6.61
C LEU A 51 -1.04 3.16 -7.55
N ALA A 52 -2.25 3.23 -7.01
CA ALA A 52 -3.47 3.40 -7.80
C ALA A 52 -3.45 4.74 -8.56
N PHE A 53 -2.97 5.82 -7.92
CA PHE A 53 -2.82 7.11 -8.58
C PHE A 53 -1.80 7.05 -9.73
N CYS A 54 -0.62 6.44 -9.52
CA CYS A 54 0.37 6.24 -10.59
C CYS A 54 -0.21 5.45 -11.76
N GLY A 55 -0.91 4.34 -11.47
CA GLY A 55 -1.59 3.55 -12.50
C GLY A 55 -2.61 4.35 -13.30
N ARG A 56 -3.40 5.21 -12.65
CA ARG A 56 -4.33 6.14 -13.35
C ARG A 56 -3.58 7.12 -14.24
N GLN A 57 -2.48 7.70 -13.77
CA GLN A 57 -1.70 8.69 -14.53
C GLN A 57 -1.00 8.07 -15.75
N ILE A 58 -0.42 6.87 -15.59
CA ILE A 58 0.18 6.12 -16.71
C ILE A 58 -0.88 5.78 -17.75
N ARG A 59 -2.07 5.33 -17.33
CA ARG A 59 -3.18 5.03 -18.25
C ARG A 59 -3.70 6.27 -18.98
N ALA A 60 -3.66 7.43 -18.32
CA ALA A 60 -4.01 8.73 -18.92
C ALA A 60 -2.92 9.29 -19.85
N GLY A 61 -1.79 8.59 -20.03
CA GLY A 61 -0.68 9.06 -20.87
C GLY A 61 0.07 10.27 -20.30
N LYS A 62 -0.04 10.53 -18.99
CA LYS A 62 0.65 11.66 -18.35
C LYS A 62 2.03 11.25 -17.85
N ASP A 63 3.02 12.08 -18.18
CA ASP A 63 4.44 11.89 -17.81
C ASP A 63 4.68 11.80 -16.28
N LEU A 64 3.79 12.42 -15.49
CA LEU A 64 3.78 12.34 -14.02
C LEU A 64 3.79 10.89 -13.50
N GLY A 65 3.08 9.97 -14.16
CA GLY A 65 3.01 8.57 -13.73
C GLY A 65 4.34 7.85 -13.86
N HIS A 66 5.08 8.10 -14.94
CA HIS A 66 6.40 7.50 -15.18
C HIS A 66 7.48 8.05 -14.24
N LYS A 67 7.38 9.32 -13.85
CA LYS A 67 8.30 9.96 -12.91
C LYS A 67 8.03 9.58 -11.44
N ALA A 68 6.75 9.42 -11.07
CA ALA A 68 6.36 9.05 -9.72
C ALA A 68 6.55 7.55 -9.43
N PHE A 69 6.48 6.69 -10.46
CA PHE A 69 6.55 5.24 -10.31
C PHE A 69 7.80 4.73 -9.55
N PRO A 70 9.05 5.16 -9.88
CA PRO A 70 10.24 4.73 -9.15
C PRO A 70 10.20 5.11 -7.67
N ALA A 71 9.73 6.32 -7.36
CA ALA A 71 9.61 6.79 -5.98
C ALA A 71 8.60 5.95 -5.18
N VAL A 72 7.46 5.59 -5.80
CA VAL A 72 6.47 4.71 -5.19
C VAL A 72 7.05 3.31 -4.96
N CYS A 73 7.83 2.76 -5.89
CA CYS A 73 8.51 1.47 -5.69
C CYS A 73 9.49 1.50 -4.51
N VAL A 74 10.30 2.56 -4.39
CA VAL A 74 11.24 2.72 -3.26
C VAL A 74 10.48 2.84 -1.94
N ALA A 75 9.43 3.66 -1.89
CA ALA A 75 8.59 3.80 -0.71
C ALA A 75 7.93 2.47 -0.30
N TYR A 76 7.49 1.68 -1.28
CA TYR A 76 6.93 0.36 -1.06
C TYR A 76 7.98 -0.64 -0.54
N GLY A 77 9.21 -0.60 -1.06
CA GLY A 77 10.33 -1.37 -0.56
C GLY A 77 10.67 -1.03 0.90
N LEU A 78 10.69 0.26 1.25
CA LEU A 78 10.89 0.72 2.64
C LEU A 78 9.79 0.21 3.57
N PHE A 79 8.52 0.23 3.13
CA PHE A 79 7.43 -0.35 3.89
C PHE A 79 7.62 -1.85 4.13
N LEU A 80 8.01 -2.62 3.12
CA LEU A 80 8.29 -4.04 3.29
C LEU A 80 9.43 -4.29 4.28
N LEU A 81 10.48 -3.46 4.27
CA LEU A 81 11.57 -3.56 5.25
C LEU A 81 11.09 -3.25 6.67
N MET A 82 10.21 -2.25 6.84
CA MET A 82 9.60 -1.95 8.15
C MET A 82 8.72 -3.10 8.65
N VAL A 83 7.94 -3.71 7.76
CA VAL A 83 7.10 -4.88 8.08
C VAL A 83 7.98 -6.09 8.41
N TRP A 84 9.02 -6.36 7.62
CA TRP A 84 9.92 -7.47 7.88
C TRP A 84 10.63 -7.32 9.23
N ARG A 85 11.13 -6.12 9.52
CA ARG A 85 11.70 -5.79 10.83
C ARG A 85 10.71 -6.01 11.97
N TRP A 86 9.42 -5.79 11.74
CA TRP A 86 8.37 -6.02 12.73
C TRP A 86 8.03 -7.50 12.90
N VAL A 87 8.10 -8.30 11.84
CA VAL A 87 7.90 -9.76 11.90
C VAL A 87 9.08 -10.48 12.56
N ASP A 88 10.29 -9.95 12.41
CA ASP A 88 11.54 -10.51 12.97
C ASP A 88 11.87 -10.00 14.38
N ALA A 89 11.13 -9.02 14.90
CA ALA A 89 11.31 -8.43 16.24
C ALA A 89 10.38 -9.05 17.28
#